data_AF-A0A2V8C7Q7-F1
#
_entry.id   AF-A0A2V8C7Q7-F1
#
_cell.length_a   1.000
_cell.length_b   1.000
_cell.length_c   1.000
_cell.angle_alpha   90.00
_cell.angle_beta   90.00
_cell.angle_gamma   90.00
#
_symmetry.space_group_name_H-M   'P 1'
#
loop_
_entity.id
_entity.type
_entity.pdbx_description
1 polymer ?
#
loop_
_entity_poly.entity_id
_entity_poly.type
_entity_poly.pdbx_seq_one_letter_code
_entity_poly.pdbx_strand_id
1 'polypeptide(L)'
;MYTTSGVLRTIELILGLPPMSQYDAAATPMYNAFQATPVATPFVHIAPRVPIDEKNLPTAWGADASLRMDFSEPDRAPERELTEIIWRSMRGPAALVPPPVRSGFVRRADADDNDR
;
A
#
# COMPACT_ATOMS: atom_id res chain seq x y z
N MET A 1 0.15 -15.34 -12.00
CA MET A 1 0.41 -14.45 -10.84
C MET A 1 1.91 -14.45 -10.61
N TYR A 2 2.54 -13.30 -10.43
CA TYR A 2 3.97 -13.20 -10.14
C TYR A 2 4.21 -13.00 -8.65
N THR A 3 5.30 -13.57 -8.15
CA THR A 3 5.76 -13.44 -6.76
C THR A 3 7.20 -12.96 -6.77
N THR A 4 7.72 -12.55 -5.61
CA THR A 4 9.14 -12.20 -5.44
C THR A 4 10.05 -13.35 -5.89
N SER A 5 9.68 -14.60 -5.60
CA SER A 5 10.41 -15.79 -6.06
C SER A 5 10.38 -15.93 -7.59
N GLY A 6 9.31 -15.49 -8.27
CA GLY A 6 9.23 -15.48 -9.73
C GLY A 6 10.18 -14.46 -10.37
N VAL A 7 10.42 -13.33 -9.70
CA VAL A 7 11.45 -12.36 -10.12
C VAL A 7 12.84 -13.00 -10.03
N LEU A 8 13.16 -13.62 -8.88
CA LEU A 8 14.44 -14.32 -8.68
C LEU A 8 14.64 -15.42 -9.72
N ARG A 9 13.62 -16.26 -9.93
CA ARG A 9 13.65 -17.33 -10.94
C ARG A 9 13.90 -16.79 -12.36
N THR A 10 13.35 -15.62 -12.68
CA THR A 10 13.57 -14.99 -14.00
C THR A 10 15.02 -14.51 -14.14
N ILE A 11 15.60 -13.92 -13.10
CA ILE A 11 17.01 -13.49 -13.09
C ILE A 11 17.93 -14.70 -13.25
N GLU A 12 17.67 -15.79 -12.52
CA GLU A 12 18.42 -17.04 -12.64
C GLU A 12 18.44 -17.54 -14.09
N LEU A 13 17.28 -17.57 -14.75
CA LEU A 13 17.15 -18.03 -16.13
C LEU A 13 17.88 -17.13 -17.14
N ILE A 14 17.84 -15.80 -16.94
CA ILE A 14 18.57 -14.85 -17.80
C ILE A 14 20.09 -15.05 -17.66
N LEU A 15 20.57 -15.31 -16.45
CA LEU A 15 22.00 -15.47 -16.15
C LEU A 15 22.51 -16.92 -16.30
N GLY A 16 21.62 -17.89 -16.56
CA GLY A 16 21.98 -19.31 -16.66
C GLY A 16 22.32 -19.97 -15.32
N LEU A 17 21.79 -19.44 -14.21
CA LEU A 17 22.04 -19.96 -12.86
C LEU A 17 21.05 -21.08 -12.49
N PRO A 18 21.48 -22.06 -11.68
CA PRO A 18 20.57 -23.03 -11.09
C PRO A 18 19.65 -22.37 -10.05
N PRO A 19 18.48 -22.97 -9.76
CA PRO A 19 17.62 -22.52 -8.67
C PRO A 19 18.35 -22.58 -7.33
N MET A 20 18.26 -21.51 -6.55
CA MET A 20 18.94 -21.40 -5.24
C MET A 20 18.13 -22.03 -4.10
N SER A 21 16.83 -22.25 -4.31
CA SER A 21 15.92 -22.81 -3.31
C SER A 21 14.79 -23.64 -3.94
N GLN A 22 13.94 -24.26 -3.13
CA GLN A 22 12.74 -24.92 -3.68
C GLN A 22 11.68 -23.89 -4.11
N TYR A 23 11.71 -22.69 -3.54
CA TYR A 23 10.72 -21.65 -3.79
C TYR A 23 10.90 -20.99 -5.16
N ASP A 24 12.14 -20.71 -5.59
CA ASP A 24 12.42 -20.22 -6.95
C ASP A 24 12.26 -21.32 -7.99
N ALA A 25 12.66 -22.56 -7.69
CA ALA A 25 12.49 -23.71 -8.57
C ALA A 25 11.02 -23.92 -8.98
N ALA A 26 10.09 -23.73 -8.04
CA ALA A 26 8.65 -23.85 -8.28
C ALA A 26 7.99 -22.53 -8.73
N ALA A 27 8.72 -21.41 -8.77
CA ALA A 27 8.13 -20.12 -9.12
C ALA A 27 7.90 -19.99 -10.62
N THR A 28 6.80 -19.34 -10.99
CA THR A 28 6.49 -19.01 -12.39
C THR A 28 7.43 -17.89 -12.88
N PRO A 29 8.26 -18.12 -13.91
CA PRO A 29 9.09 -17.07 -14.50
C PRO A 29 8.26 -16.00 -15.21
N MET A 30 8.79 -14.79 -15.32
CA MET A 30 8.11 -13.64 -15.93
C MET A 30 8.24 -13.59 -17.45
N TYR A 31 8.15 -14.74 -18.16
CA TYR A 31 8.35 -14.78 -19.62
C TYR A 31 7.46 -13.80 -20.38
N ASN A 32 6.22 -13.58 -19.93
CA ASN A 32 5.29 -12.66 -20.59
C ASN A 32 5.64 -11.17 -20.38
N ALA A 33 6.58 -10.85 -19.48
CA ALA A 33 7.05 -9.49 -19.25
C ALA A 33 8.28 -9.13 -20.11
N PHE A 34 8.91 -10.12 -20.76
CA PHE A 34 10.10 -9.94 -21.59
C PHE A 34 9.81 -10.36 -23.03
N GLN A 35 10.53 -9.75 -23.97
CA GLN A 35 10.47 -10.10 -25.38
C GLN A 35 11.88 -10.06 -25.95
N ALA A 36 12.17 -10.96 -26.90
CA ALA A 36 13.49 -11.07 -27.50
C ALA A 36 13.89 -9.81 -28.28
N THR A 37 12.92 -9.19 -28.96
CA THR A 37 13.14 -7.95 -29.72
C THR A 37 12.69 -6.76 -28.88
N PRO A 38 13.58 -5.82 -28.53
CA PRO A 38 13.21 -4.66 -27.73
C PRO A 38 12.29 -3.74 -28.52
N VAL A 39 11.23 -3.26 -27.88
CA VAL A 39 10.40 -2.18 -28.38
C VAL A 39 10.94 -0.87 -27.82
N ALA A 40 11.70 -0.14 -28.64
CA ALA A 40 12.35 1.13 -28.26
C ALA A 40 11.46 2.37 -28.48
N THR A 41 10.13 2.20 -28.46
CA THR A 41 9.20 3.33 -28.60
C THR A 41 9.29 4.22 -27.36
N PRO A 42 9.55 5.54 -27.51
CA PRO A 42 9.57 6.45 -26.38
C PRO A 42 8.22 6.44 -25.65
N PHE A 43 8.29 6.49 -24.32
CA PHE A 43 7.09 6.68 -23.51
C PHE A 43 6.54 8.09 -23.74
N VAL A 44 5.30 8.18 -24.23
CA VAL A 44 4.56 9.45 -24.30
C VAL A 44 3.91 9.66 -22.93
N HIS A 45 4.40 10.63 -22.18
CA HIS A 45 3.84 10.92 -20.87
C HIS A 45 2.38 11.34 -20.99
N ILE A 46 1.55 10.83 -20.07
CA ILE A 46 0.18 11.27 -19.92
C ILE A 46 0.21 12.47 -18.98
N ALA A 47 -0.27 13.62 -19.46
CA ALA A 47 -0.37 14.81 -18.63
C ALA A 47 -1.29 14.55 -17.43
N PRO A 48 -0.96 15.06 -16.22
CA PRO A 48 -1.85 15.00 -15.09
C PRO A 48 -3.22 15.61 -15.43
N ARG A 49 -4.30 14.93 -15.04
CA ARG A 49 -5.68 15.43 -15.20
C ARG A 49 -6.05 16.48 -14.16
N VAL A 50 -5.24 16.60 -13.11
CA VAL A 50 -5.36 17.55 -12.00
C VAL A 50 -3.99 18.15 -11.71
N PRO A 51 -3.92 19.38 -11.19
CA PRO A 51 -2.66 19.97 -10.77
C PRO A 51 -1.99 19.11 -9.70
N ILE A 52 -0.72 18.76 -9.90
CA ILE A 52 0.05 17.91 -8.97
C ILE A 52 0.44 18.66 -7.69
N ASP A 53 0.34 19.98 -7.73
CA ASP A 53 0.63 20.93 -6.67
C ASP A 53 -0.63 21.45 -6.00
N GLU A 54 -1.80 20.90 -6.35
CA GLU A 54 -3.06 21.23 -5.68
C GLU A 54 -2.97 20.89 -4.20
N LYS A 55 -3.29 21.87 -3.35
CA LYS A 55 -3.33 21.73 -1.89
C LYS A 55 -4.73 22.06 -1.39
N ASN A 56 -5.06 21.52 -0.23
CA ASN A 56 -6.27 21.91 0.49
C ASN A 56 -6.27 23.43 0.71
N LEU A 57 -7.38 24.08 0.36
CA LEU A 57 -7.55 25.51 0.59
C LEU A 57 -7.55 25.82 2.10
N PRO A 58 -7.16 27.03 2.53
CA PRO A 58 -7.31 27.46 3.93
C PRO A 58 -8.76 27.39 4.44
N THR A 59 -9.73 27.39 3.53
CA THR A 59 -11.17 27.26 3.82
C THR A 59 -11.65 25.81 3.86
N ALA A 60 -10.76 24.82 3.66
CA ALA A 60 -11.11 23.42 3.74
C ALA A 60 -11.58 23.06 5.15
N TRP A 61 -12.42 22.02 5.22
CA TRP A 61 -12.95 21.56 6.51
C TRP A 61 -11.80 21.17 7.43
N GLY A 62 -11.76 21.72 8.65
CA GLY A 62 -10.74 21.39 9.64
C GLY A 62 -9.33 21.90 9.32
N ALA A 63 -9.16 22.84 8.38
CA ALA A 63 -7.84 23.37 8.00
C ALA A 63 -7.03 23.90 9.20
N ASP A 64 -7.64 24.75 10.03
CA ASP A 64 -7.00 25.33 11.22
C ASP A 64 -6.64 24.25 12.27
N ALA A 65 -7.49 23.25 12.47
CA ALA A 65 -7.21 22.14 13.38
C ALA A 65 -6.07 21.26 12.84
N SER A 66 -6.10 20.92 11.55
CA SER A 66 -5.07 20.13 10.88
C SER A 66 -3.71 20.82 10.90
N LEU A 67 -3.64 22.14 10.72
CA LEU A 67 -2.39 22.90 10.78
C LEU A 67 -1.72 22.89 12.16
N ARG A 68 -2.48 22.65 13.23
CA ARG A 68 -1.94 22.53 14.58
C ARG A 68 -1.49 21.12 14.95
N MET A 69 -1.74 20.13 14.09
CA MET A 69 -1.36 18.75 14.38
C MET A 69 0.14 18.52 14.20
N ASP A 70 0.69 17.62 14.99
CA ASP A 70 2.08 17.20 14.89
C ASP A 70 2.22 16.08 13.83
N PHE A 71 2.90 16.40 12.74
CA PHE A 71 3.25 15.47 11.65
C PHE A 71 4.75 15.19 11.59
N SER A 72 5.51 15.50 12.64
CA SER A 72 6.97 15.31 12.67
C SER A 72 7.38 13.84 12.62
N GLU A 73 6.56 12.95 13.20
CA GLU A 73 6.78 11.50 13.20
C GLU A 73 5.47 10.76 12.88
N PRO A 74 5.56 9.51 12.39
CA PRO A 74 4.41 8.61 12.27
C PRO A 74 3.63 8.53 13.59
N ASP A 75 2.30 8.47 13.50
CA ASP A 75 1.41 8.25 14.65
C ASP A 75 1.49 9.32 15.77
N ARG A 76 1.87 10.57 15.43
CA ARG A 76 1.78 11.74 16.33
C ARG A 76 0.49 12.53 16.21
N ALA A 77 -0.09 12.59 15.02
CA ALA A 77 -1.37 13.25 14.82
C ALA A 77 -2.51 12.48 15.54
N PRO A 78 -3.50 13.19 16.11
CA PRO A 78 -4.64 12.56 16.76
C PRO A 78 -5.50 11.80 15.73
N GLU A 79 -5.41 10.47 15.73
CA GLU A 79 -6.02 9.56 14.74
C GLU A 79 -7.51 9.88 14.46
N ARG A 80 -8.31 10.03 15.51
CA ARG A 80 -9.77 10.23 15.39
C ARG A 80 -10.11 11.56 14.74
N GLU A 81 -9.44 12.63 15.16
CA GLU A 81 -9.68 13.97 14.65
C GLU A 81 -9.17 14.08 13.20
N LEU A 82 -7.98 13.55 12.92
CA LEU A 82 -7.43 13.52 11.57
C LEU A 82 -8.34 12.73 10.61
N THR A 83 -8.88 11.59 11.04
CA THR A 83 -9.82 10.79 10.25
C THR A 83 -11.09 11.58 9.93
N GLU A 84 -11.65 12.29 10.91
CA GLU A 84 -12.82 13.13 10.71
C GLU A 84 -12.54 14.29 9.73
N ILE A 85 -11.36 14.92 9.83
CA ILE A 85 -10.92 15.97 8.89
C ILE A 85 -10.86 15.47 7.46
N ILE A 86 -10.17 14.35 7.25
CA ILE A 86 -10.03 13.75 5.91
C ILE A 86 -11.41 13.37 5.36
N TRP A 87 -12.26 12.74 6.18
CA TRP A 87 -13.57 12.27 5.74
C TRP A 87 -14.48 13.42 5.31
N ARG A 88 -14.64 14.45 6.15
CA ARG A 88 -15.51 15.58 5.85
C ARG A 88 -14.93 16.49 4.76
N SER A 89 -13.61 16.54 4.58
CA SER A 89 -12.99 17.23 3.45
C SER A 89 -13.33 16.57 2.12
N MET A 90 -13.40 15.23 2.08
CA MET A 90 -13.69 14.45 0.87
C MET A 90 -15.19 14.28 0.59
N ARG A 91 -16.00 14.05 1.64
CA ARG A 91 -17.43 13.72 1.54
C ARG A 91 -18.35 14.91 1.79
N GLY A 92 -17.79 16.04 2.22
CA GLY A 92 -18.51 17.25 2.57
C GLY A 92 -18.69 17.43 4.08
N PRO A 93 -18.86 18.68 4.56
CA PRO A 93 -18.92 19.01 5.98
C PRO A 93 -20.03 18.28 6.77
N ALA A 94 -21.12 17.93 6.11
CA ALA A 94 -22.28 17.25 6.72
C ALA A 94 -22.21 15.72 6.66
N ALA A 95 -21.13 15.15 6.12
CA ALA A 95 -20.99 13.71 6.02
C ALA A 95 -20.90 13.04 7.41
N LEU A 96 -21.65 11.97 7.60
CA LEU A 96 -21.53 11.12 8.79
C LEU A 96 -20.18 10.39 8.73
N VAL A 97 -19.34 10.61 9.75
CA VAL A 97 -18.05 9.94 9.88
C VAL A 97 -18.29 8.50 10.35
N PRO A 98 -17.74 7.48 9.67
CA PRO A 98 -17.89 6.10 10.10
C PRO A 98 -17.27 5.90 11.49
N PRO A 99 -17.87 5.04 12.35
CA PRO A 99 -17.33 4.76 13.67
C PRO A 99 -15.99 4.01 13.57
N PRO A 100 -15.07 4.19 14.54
CA PRO A 100 -13.80 3.49 14.56
C PRO A 100 -14.04 1.98 14.75
N VAL A 101 -13.42 1.17 13.89
CA VAL A 101 -13.42 -0.29 14.01
C VAL A 101 -12.03 -0.73 14.45
N ARG A 102 -11.94 -1.38 15.62
CA ARG A 102 -10.69 -1.95 16.14
C ARG A 102 -10.80 -3.47 16.15
N SER A 103 -9.97 -4.16 15.36
CA SER A 103 -9.86 -5.62 15.42
C SER A 103 -8.64 -6.02 16.23
N GLY A 104 -8.84 -6.80 17.30
CA GLY A 104 -7.76 -7.48 18.02
C GLY A 104 -7.68 -8.95 17.60
N PHE A 105 -6.53 -9.42 17.14
CA PHE A 105 -6.30 -10.85 16.97
C PHE A 105 -6.10 -11.49 18.34
N VAL A 106 -7.18 -11.99 18.95
CA VAL A 106 -7.09 -12.80 20.17
C VAL A 106 -6.82 -14.24 19.75
N ARG A 107 -5.58 -14.73 19.91
CA ARG A 107 -5.34 -16.17 19.94
C ARG A 107 -5.78 -16.67 21.31
N ARG A 108 -6.86 -17.47 21.37
CA ARG A 108 -7.09 -18.32 22.54
C ARG A 108 -5.93 -19.32 22.59
N ALA A 109 -5.21 -19.34 23.70
CA ALA A 109 -4.43 -20.52 24.04
C ALA A 109 -5.48 -21.58 24.42
N ASP A 110 -5.62 -22.62 23.61
CA ASP A 110 -6.38 -23.79 24.04
C ASP A 110 -5.63 -24.36 25.24
N ALA A 111 -6.33 -24.39 26.39
CA ALA A 111 -5.82 -25.08 27.56
C ALA A 111 -5.74 -26.56 27.19
N ASP A 112 -4.52 -27.07 27.18
CA ASP A 112 -4.20 -28.48 26.96
C ASP A 112 -4.78 -29.28 28.13
N ASP A 113 -6.03 -29.74 27.96
CA ASP A 113 -6.70 -30.62 28.92
C ASP A 113 -6.15 -32.04 28.70
N ASN A 114 -4.94 -32.25 29.20
CA ASN A 114 -4.30 -33.56 29.27
C ASN A 114 -4.34 -34.04 30.73
N ASP A 115 -5.53 -34.45 31.18
CA ASP A 115 -5.71 -35.24 32.38
C ASP A 115 -5.80 -36.74 32.01
N ARG A 116 -4.71 -37.43 32.37
CA ARG A 116 -4.46 -38.86 32.66
C ARG A 116 -5.54 -39.91 32.36
#